data_AF-A0A067QWN2-F1
#
_entry.id   AF-A0A067QWN2-F1
#
_cell.length_a   1.000
_cell.length_b   1.000
_cell.length_c   1.000
_cell.angle_alpha   90.00
_cell.angle_beta   90.00
_cell.angle_gamma   90.00
#
_symmetry.space_group_name_H-M   'P 1'
#
loop_
_entity.id
_entity.type
_entity.pdbx_description
1 polymer ?
#
loop_
_entity_poly.entity_id
_entity_poly.type
_entity_poly.pdbx_seq_one_letter_code
_entity_poly.pdbx_strand_id
1 'polypeptide(L)'
;MWGMQLNTIYNDARPLHNVCKFLGLAPYSIRINPLTGEGFIDTDFKSNTLTVIWTLILLCAMVGGLIDTIIMNVMTFNFSTSDIINKAFCLPMFYMVSILMIVMNGTVNKYKIEQFLSKISEIDKVMSYMKGQEYSKIKSKKYSSYFEIAVLIAVFLPCLIYDVCSFMGDVIILCKIQMRLCEILQFVLMTQHCQLTRFIRVRLKMLGRVVSAVFNDSCSEGESELPGSTREAFNSKLSTGVTRISPELVSNKKLLAYKIFHLSEANTVDLFSCNAKNFARLRRVYSLLCDAVGFVNSIYGFLVMFLIMQIFIELITGVNGIMHLIKENNSPHFANATLLIVHLISRIVLSLGILVTTILSCHVTVLESKELGIYVQKILLKYPLRSDTVQQLKLFYQQISNNDIQFTAFWLFNLDISFLCTIFASSITYIILLAQIK
;
A
#
# COMPACT_ATOMS: atom_id res chain seq x y z
N MET A 1 1.42 -31.53 1.04
CA MET A 1 0.34 -30.56 0.73
C MET A 1 0.56 -29.14 1.28
N TRP A 2 1.60 -28.88 2.11
CA TRP A 2 1.89 -27.56 2.69
C TRP A 2 2.60 -26.55 1.75
N GLY A 3 3.12 -27.01 0.61
CA GLY A 3 3.87 -26.16 -0.34
C GLY A 3 3.04 -25.14 -1.14
N MET A 4 1.71 -25.23 -1.17
CA MET A 4 0.88 -24.33 -1.99
C MET A 4 0.55 -22.97 -1.35
N GLN A 5 0.92 -22.73 -0.08
CA GLN A 5 0.44 -21.56 0.67
C GLN A 5 1.31 -20.29 0.57
N LEU A 6 2.54 -20.39 0.04
CA LEU A 6 3.56 -19.33 0.11
C LEU A 6 3.52 -18.26 -1.00
N ASN A 7 2.65 -18.41 -2.00
CA ASN A 7 2.59 -17.50 -3.17
C ASN A 7 1.48 -16.46 -3.15
N THR A 8 1.00 -16.05 -1.98
CA THR A 8 -0.11 -15.09 -1.90
C THR A 8 0.27 -13.74 -2.48
N ILE A 9 1.45 -13.20 -2.15
CA ILE A 9 1.86 -11.87 -2.60
C ILE A 9 1.99 -11.75 -4.12
N TYR A 10 2.61 -12.72 -4.79
CA TYR A 10 2.79 -12.70 -6.24
C TYR A 10 1.45 -12.80 -6.97
N ASN A 11 0.51 -13.59 -6.43
CA ASN A 11 -0.85 -13.67 -6.97
C ASN A 11 -1.63 -12.36 -6.75
N ASP A 12 -1.44 -11.69 -5.61
CA ASP A 12 -2.07 -10.41 -5.32
C ASP A 12 -1.49 -9.27 -6.18
N ALA A 13 -0.21 -9.35 -6.57
CA ALA A 13 0.45 -8.38 -7.45
C ALA A 13 0.17 -8.61 -8.95
N ARG A 14 -0.23 -9.83 -9.33
CA ARG A 14 -0.41 -10.25 -10.73
C ARG A 14 -1.39 -9.40 -11.55
N PRO A 15 -2.58 -9.01 -11.03
CA PRO A 15 -3.56 -8.27 -11.83
C PRO A 15 -2.99 -6.92 -12.30
N LEU A 16 -2.40 -6.18 -11.38
CA LEU A 16 -1.77 -4.90 -11.67
C LEU A 16 -0.53 -5.09 -12.56
N HIS A 17 0.28 -6.11 -12.29
CA HIS A 17 1.43 -6.42 -13.14
C HIS A 17 1.03 -6.67 -14.61
N ASN A 18 -0.07 -7.38 -14.86
CA ASN A 18 -0.58 -7.60 -16.20
C ASN A 18 -1.00 -6.28 -16.89
N VAL A 19 -1.68 -5.39 -16.16
CA VAL A 19 -2.03 -4.05 -16.68
C VAL A 19 -0.76 -3.26 -17.02
N CYS A 20 0.25 -3.31 -16.16
CA CYS A 20 1.50 -2.59 -16.37
C CYS A 20 2.32 -3.19 -17.52
N LYS A 21 2.28 -4.52 -17.69
CA LYS A 21 2.90 -5.21 -18.82
C LYS A 21 2.23 -4.83 -20.14
N PHE A 22 0.89 -4.77 -20.15
CA PHE A 22 0.12 -4.32 -21.31
C PHE A 22 0.45 -2.86 -21.68
N LEU A 23 0.63 -2.00 -20.69
CA LEU A 23 1.01 -0.60 -20.89
C LEU A 23 2.52 -0.39 -21.09
N GLY A 24 3.32 -1.44 -21.24
CA GLY A 24 4.76 -1.32 -21.46
C GLY A 24 5.56 -0.76 -20.26
N LEU A 25 4.97 -0.71 -19.06
CA LEU A 25 5.61 -0.25 -17.84
C LEU A 25 6.35 -1.35 -17.08
N ALA A 26 6.07 -2.61 -17.37
CA ALA A 26 6.74 -3.73 -16.70
C ALA A 26 7.40 -4.65 -17.75
N PRO A 27 8.61 -4.31 -18.27
CA PRO A 27 9.35 -5.13 -19.21
C PRO A 27 10.04 -6.33 -18.51
N TYR A 28 9.29 -7.03 -17.67
CA TYR A 28 9.68 -8.21 -16.92
C TYR A 28 8.46 -9.10 -16.74
N SER A 29 8.66 -10.35 -16.34
CA SER A 29 7.55 -11.30 -16.08
C SER A 29 7.65 -11.88 -14.68
N ILE A 30 6.53 -11.91 -13.96
CA ILE A 30 6.44 -12.65 -12.70
C ILE A 30 6.26 -14.13 -13.02
N ARG A 31 7.20 -14.97 -12.61
CA ARG A 31 7.12 -16.44 -12.73
C ARG A 31 7.01 -17.06 -11.34
N ILE A 32 6.34 -18.20 -11.28
CA ILE A 32 6.27 -19.03 -10.08
C ILE A 32 6.94 -20.35 -10.42
N ASN A 33 7.97 -20.72 -9.67
CA ASN A 33 8.63 -22.01 -9.83
C ASN A 33 7.62 -23.12 -9.44
N PRO A 34 7.28 -24.05 -10.37
CA PRO A 34 6.27 -25.07 -10.11
C PRO A 34 6.71 -26.08 -9.04
N LEU A 35 8.02 -26.27 -8.84
CA LEU A 35 8.58 -27.23 -7.89
C LEU A 35 8.64 -26.65 -6.48
N THR A 36 9.22 -25.45 -6.33
CA THR A 36 9.39 -24.82 -5.02
C THR A 36 8.17 -24.04 -4.57
N GLY A 37 7.33 -23.64 -5.52
CA GLY A 37 6.27 -22.67 -5.26
C GLY A 37 6.86 -21.33 -4.83
N GLU A 38 8.06 -20.95 -5.25
CA GLU A 38 8.59 -19.60 -5.00
C GLU A 38 8.38 -18.73 -6.24
N GLY A 39 7.81 -17.54 -6.05
CA GLY A 39 7.75 -16.53 -7.09
C GLY A 39 9.09 -15.82 -7.25
N PHE A 40 9.46 -15.52 -8.49
CA PHE A 40 10.62 -14.73 -8.85
C PHE A 40 10.28 -13.81 -10.03
N ILE A 41 11.05 -12.73 -10.21
CA ILE A 41 10.90 -11.84 -11.36
C ILE A 41 11.92 -12.26 -12.43
N ASP A 42 11.41 -12.71 -13.57
CA ASP A 42 12.22 -12.98 -14.74
C ASP A 42 12.51 -11.66 -15.47
N THR A 43 13.75 -11.17 -15.32
CA THR A 43 14.27 -9.97 -15.96
C THR A 43 15.04 -10.25 -17.25
N ASP A 44 15.11 -11.52 -17.70
CA ASP A 44 15.87 -11.86 -18.89
C ASP A 44 15.28 -11.17 -20.12
N PHE A 45 16.14 -10.55 -20.90
CA PHE A 45 15.73 -9.86 -22.12
C PHE A 45 15.08 -10.83 -23.11
N LYS A 46 15.65 -12.04 -23.25
CA LYS A 46 15.19 -13.06 -24.21
C LYS A 46 13.74 -13.46 -23.95
N SER A 47 13.37 -13.70 -22.69
CA SER A 47 12.02 -14.10 -22.30
C SER A 47 10.99 -12.97 -22.39
N ASN A 48 11.44 -11.70 -22.35
CA ASN A 48 10.58 -10.52 -22.32
C ASN A 48 10.71 -9.63 -23.57
N THR A 49 11.29 -10.14 -24.66
CA THR A 49 11.61 -9.37 -25.88
C THR A 49 10.42 -8.55 -26.40
N LEU A 50 9.22 -9.15 -26.49
CA LEU A 50 8.02 -8.46 -26.97
C LEU A 50 7.64 -7.26 -26.09
N THR A 51 7.68 -7.42 -24.77
CA THR A 51 7.35 -6.34 -23.83
C THR A 51 8.40 -5.24 -23.87
N VAL A 52 9.69 -5.58 -24.02
CA VAL A 52 10.75 -4.58 -24.18
C VAL A 52 10.58 -3.77 -25.47
N ILE A 53 10.30 -4.43 -26.59
CA ILE A 53 10.00 -3.75 -27.87
C ILE A 53 8.80 -2.81 -27.70
N TRP A 54 7.75 -3.28 -27.02
CA TRP A 54 6.57 -2.45 -26.75
C TRP A 54 6.88 -1.23 -25.88
N THR A 55 7.67 -1.40 -24.82
CA THR A 55 8.16 -0.30 -23.98
C THR A 55 8.96 0.72 -24.79
N LEU A 56 9.80 0.27 -25.74
CA LEU A 56 10.57 1.16 -26.62
C LEU A 56 9.67 1.93 -27.60
N ILE A 57 8.68 1.26 -28.21
CA ILE A 57 7.70 1.91 -29.09
C ILE A 57 6.96 3.00 -28.31
N LEU A 58 6.50 2.69 -27.10
CA LEU A 58 5.81 3.63 -26.24
C LEU A 58 6.70 4.82 -25.87
N LEU A 59 7.96 4.57 -25.52
CA LEU A 59 8.94 5.62 -25.24
C LEU A 59 9.12 6.55 -26.45
N CYS A 60 9.31 6.00 -27.64
CA CYS A 60 9.40 6.78 -28.87
C CYS A 60 8.12 7.61 -29.13
N ALA A 61 6.94 7.04 -28.88
CA ALA A 61 5.68 7.76 -29.00
C ALA A 61 5.57 8.93 -28.01
N MET A 62 6.01 8.75 -26.76
CA MET A 62 5.99 9.82 -25.75
C MET A 62 7.01 10.93 -26.08
N VAL A 63 8.20 10.58 -26.56
CA VAL A 63 9.21 11.55 -27.01
C VAL A 63 8.72 12.30 -28.25
N GLY A 64 8.12 11.61 -29.21
CA GLY A 64 7.50 12.23 -30.38
C GLY A 64 6.40 13.21 -30.00
N GLY A 65 5.51 12.83 -29.08
CA GLY A 65 4.45 13.70 -28.58
C GLY A 65 4.97 14.93 -27.81
N LEU A 66 6.08 14.79 -27.06
CA LEU A 66 6.75 15.93 -26.43
C LEU A 66 7.28 16.92 -27.48
N ILE A 67 7.97 16.42 -28.51
CA ILE A 67 8.52 17.25 -29.58
C ILE A 67 7.39 17.95 -30.35
N ASP A 68 6.34 17.22 -30.71
CA ASP A 68 5.15 17.76 -31.38
C ASP A 68 4.50 18.86 -30.54
N THR A 69 4.33 18.63 -29.23
CA THR A 69 3.81 19.64 -28.30
C THR A 69 4.66 20.90 -28.28
N ILE A 70 5.99 20.76 -28.22
CA ILE A 70 6.91 21.91 -28.23
C ILE A 70 6.79 22.68 -29.55
N ILE A 71 6.79 21.99 -30.69
CA ILE A 71 6.66 22.61 -32.01
C ILE A 71 5.32 23.35 -32.12
N MET A 72 4.22 22.69 -31.73
CA MET A 72 2.89 23.29 -31.76
C MET A 72 2.81 24.54 -30.89
N ASN A 73 3.42 24.53 -29.71
CA ASN A 73 3.49 25.69 -28.82
C ASN A 73 4.25 26.86 -29.45
N VAL A 74 5.36 26.57 -30.15
CA VAL A 74 6.15 27.59 -30.86
C VAL A 74 5.39 28.14 -32.07
N MET A 75 4.62 27.32 -32.79
CA MET A 75 3.92 27.79 -33.99
C MET A 75 2.67 28.62 -33.69
N THR A 76 2.17 28.58 -32.46
CA THR A 76 0.85 29.13 -32.10
C THR A 76 0.92 30.34 -31.16
N PHE A 77 1.96 31.18 -31.26
CA PHE A 77 2.32 32.27 -30.31
C PHE A 77 1.26 33.36 -29.97
N ASN A 78 0.03 33.32 -30.50
CA ASN A 78 -0.97 34.38 -30.30
C ASN A 78 -1.92 34.15 -29.11
N PHE A 79 -1.47 33.54 -28.01
CA PHE A 79 -2.36 33.21 -26.88
C PHE A 79 -2.27 34.13 -25.66
N SER A 80 -3.30 34.05 -24.83
CA SER A 80 -3.32 34.65 -23.49
C SER A 80 -2.17 34.12 -22.63
N THR A 81 -1.72 34.90 -21.64
CA THR A 81 -0.68 34.50 -20.68
C THR A 81 -0.99 33.17 -19.99
N SER A 82 -2.28 32.88 -19.72
CA SER A 82 -2.72 31.62 -19.11
C SER A 82 -2.46 30.42 -20.02
N ASP A 83 -2.79 30.57 -21.29
CA ASP A 83 -2.57 29.54 -22.30
C ASP A 83 -1.08 29.31 -22.53
N ILE A 84 -0.28 30.38 -22.50
CA ILE A 84 1.19 30.28 -22.59
C ILE A 84 1.73 29.42 -21.44
N ILE A 85 1.30 29.67 -20.20
CA ILE A 85 1.77 28.87 -19.05
C ILE A 85 1.34 27.40 -19.19
N ASN A 86 0.06 27.17 -19.51
CA ASN A 86 -0.46 25.81 -19.63
C ASN A 86 0.25 25.04 -20.76
N LYS A 87 0.40 25.68 -21.93
CA LYS A 87 1.05 25.08 -23.09
C LYS A 87 2.55 24.90 -22.88
N ALA A 88 3.25 25.91 -22.40
CA ALA A 88 4.71 25.89 -22.27
C ALA A 88 5.20 25.00 -21.12
N PHE A 89 4.45 24.88 -20.02
CA PHE A 89 4.91 24.15 -18.84
C PHE A 89 4.10 22.88 -18.57
N CYS A 90 2.78 22.98 -18.54
CA CYS A 90 1.94 21.85 -18.12
C CYS A 90 2.05 20.69 -19.12
N LEU A 91 1.81 20.93 -20.42
CA LEU A 91 1.82 19.87 -21.42
C LEU A 91 3.18 19.15 -21.54
N PRO A 92 4.34 19.83 -21.65
CA PRO A 92 5.62 19.15 -21.66
C PRO A 92 5.88 18.34 -20.39
N MET A 93 5.43 18.84 -19.23
CA MET A 93 5.60 18.13 -17.97
C MET A 93 4.87 16.78 -17.98
N PHE A 94 3.66 16.67 -18.55
CA PHE A 94 2.95 15.39 -18.69
C PHE A 94 3.77 14.33 -19.43
N TYR A 95 4.38 14.71 -20.56
CA TYR A 95 5.22 13.82 -21.34
C TYR A 95 6.52 13.50 -20.59
N MET A 96 7.16 14.49 -19.95
CA MET A 96 8.39 14.29 -19.19
C MET A 96 8.20 13.29 -18.05
N VAL A 97 7.10 13.39 -17.29
CA VAL A 97 6.78 12.43 -16.23
C VAL A 97 6.55 11.02 -16.79
N SER A 98 5.83 10.91 -17.91
CA SER A 98 5.56 9.62 -18.56
C SER A 98 6.83 8.97 -19.12
N ILE A 99 7.70 9.75 -19.77
CA ILE A 99 9.01 9.32 -20.26
C ILE A 99 9.88 8.84 -19.10
N LEU A 100 10.00 9.66 -18.04
CA LEU A 100 10.77 9.33 -16.86
C LEU A 100 10.27 8.04 -16.20
N MET A 101 8.95 7.88 -16.10
CA MET A 101 8.33 6.68 -15.58
C MET A 101 8.67 5.44 -16.42
N ILE A 102 8.54 5.50 -17.75
CA ILE A 102 8.90 4.40 -18.65
C ILE A 102 10.38 4.03 -18.47
N VAL A 103 11.27 5.02 -18.46
CA VAL A 103 12.71 4.82 -18.32
C VAL A 103 13.05 4.21 -16.95
N MET A 104 12.54 4.78 -15.84
CA MET A 104 12.81 4.29 -14.49
C MET A 104 12.27 2.87 -14.28
N ASN A 105 11.06 2.59 -14.78
CA ASN A 105 10.45 1.25 -14.69
C ASN A 105 11.16 0.21 -15.55
N GLY A 106 11.65 0.59 -16.72
CA GLY A 106 12.41 -0.32 -17.59
C GLY A 106 13.84 -0.62 -17.12
N THR A 107 14.44 0.28 -16.33
CA THR A 107 15.85 0.21 -15.93
C THR A 107 16.03 -0.17 -14.46
N VAL A 108 15.84 0.78 -13.56
CA VAL A 108 16.23 0.68 -12.14
C VAL A 108 15.15 0.02 -11.30
N ASN A 109 13.88 0.37 -11.52
CA ASN A 109 12.80 -0.03 -10.61
C ASN A 109 12.48 -1.52 -10.69
N LYS A 110 12.69 -2.20 -11.81
CA LYS A 110 12.42 -3.65 -11.94
C LYS A 110 13.18 -4.48 -10.90
N TYR A 111 14.45 -4.17 -10.64
CA TYR A 111 15.27 -4.88 -9.65
C TYR A 111 14.83 -4.56 -8.22
N LYS A 112 14.44 -3.30 -7.96
CA LYS A 112 13.94 -2.90 -6.64
C LYS A 112 12.57 -3.52 -6.34
N ILE A 113 11.71 -3.68 -7.35
CA ILE A 113 10.41 -4.37 -7.20
C ILE A 113 10.63 -5.85 -6.86
N GLU A 114 11.60 -6.51 -7.48
CA GLU A 114 11.97 -7.89 -7.13
C GLU A 114 12.40 -8.00 -5.66
N GLN A 115 13.31 -7.13 -5.22
CA GLN A 115 13.79 -7.09 -3.84
C GLN A 115 12.64 -6.81 -2.86
N PHE A 116 11.74 -5.87 -3.20
CA PHE A 116 10.53 -5.60 -2.42
C PHE A 116 9.65 -6.84 -2.29
N LEU A 117 9.30 -7.52 -3.40
CA LEU A 117 8.44 -8.71 -3.36
C LEU A 117 9.09 -9.86 -2.59
N SER A 118 10.40 -10.03 -2.73
CA SER A 118 11.16 -11.02 -1.95
C SER A 118 11.09 -10.73 -0.45
N LYS A 119 11.24 -9.47 -0.03
CA LYS A 119 11.14 -9.07 1.37
C LYS A 119 9.74 -9.27 1.93
N ILE A 120 8.70 -8.92 1.16
CA ILE A 120 7.32 -9.19 1.55
C ILE A 120 7.04 -10.70 1.65
N SER A 121 7.59 -11.51 0.73
CA SER A 121 7.49 -12.97 0.81
C SER A 121 8.19 -13.54 2.05
N GLU A 122 9.36 -13.01 2.42
CA GLU A 122 10.05 -13.37 3.67
C GLU A 122 9.21 -13.01 4.91
N ILE A 123 8.59 -11.83 4.91
CA ILE A 123 7.68 -11.44 5.99
C ILE A 123 6.50 -12.42 6.07
N ASP A 124 5.87 -12.75 4.95
CA ASP A 124 4.73 -13.67 4.91
C ASP A 124 5.15 -15.08 5.39
N LYS A 125 6.35 -15.56 5.03
CA LYS A 125 6.97 -16.79 5.55
C LYS A 125 7.06 -16.76 7.08
N VAL A 126 7.68 -15.73 7.65
CA VAL A 126 7.87 -15.61 9.11
C VAL A 126 6.52 -15.49 9.84
N MET A 127 5.59 -14.70 9.31
CA MET A 127 4.27 -14.51 9.89
C MET A 127 3.41 -15.78 9.83
N SER A 128 3.55 -16.59 8.78
CA SER A 128 2.85 -17.88 8.66
C SER A 128 3.30 -18.88 9.73
N TYR A 129 4.59 -18.88 10.08
CA TYR A 129 5.12 -19.72 11.16
C TYR A 129 4.57 -19.31 12.53
N MET A 130 4.40 -18.01 12.78
CA MET A 130 3.95 -17.50 14.09
C MET A 130 2.47 -17.80 14.39
N LYS A 131 1.62 -17.84 13.37
CA LYS A 131 0.16 -17.72 13.56
C LYS A 131 -0.61 -19.05 13.43
N GLY A 132 0.06 -20.15 13.12
CA GLY A 132 -0.61 -21.45 12.96
C GLY A 132 -1.79 -21.41 11.98
N GLN A 133 -2.83 -22.22 12.22
CA GLN A 133 -3.99 -22.36 11.31
C GLN A 133 -4.81 -21.05 11.11
N GLU A 134 -4.76 -20.09 12.03
CA GLU A 134 -5.54 -18.85 11.93
C GLU A 134 -5.07 -17.91 10.80
N TYR A 135 -3.82 -18.05 10.35
CA TYR A 135 -3.29 -17.30 9.22
C TYR A 135 -4.14 -17.50 7.95
N SER A 136 -4.69 -18.72 7.78
CA SER A 136 -5.50 -19.09 6.61
C SER A 136 -6.80 -18.31 6.48
N LYS A 137 -7.40 -17.84 7.59
CA LYS A 137 -8.64 -17.04 7.59
C LYS A 137 -8.39 -15.57 7.22
N ILE A 138 -7.16 -15.08 7.39
CA ILE A 138 -6.74 -13.73 7.00
C ILE A 138 -6.19 -13.73 5.57
N LYS A 139 -6.50 -14.74 4.75
CA LYS A 139 -6.29 -14.67 3.31
C LYS A 139 -7.01 -13.41 2.82
N SER A 140 -6.22 -12.44 2.37
CA SER A 140 -6.68 -11.17 1.83
C SER A 140 -7.82 -11.47 0.86
N LYS A 141 -8.91 -10.70 0.93
CA LYS A 141 -9.97 -10.79 -0.07
C LYS A 141 -9.32 -10.52 -1.42
N LYS A 142 -8.99 -11.56 -2.20
CA LYS A 142 -8.38 -11.45 -3.54
C LYS A 142 -9.14 -10.43 -4.40
N TYR A 143 -10.45 -10.36 -4.20
CA TYR A 143 -11.35 -9.41 -4.82
C TYR A 143 -10.99 -7.94 -4.59
N SER A 144 -10.25 -7.58 -3.54
CA SER A 144 -9.90 -6.19 -3.25
C SER A 144 -8.99 -5.56 -4.30
N SER A 145 -8.01 -6.30 -4.84
CA SER A 145 -7.14 -5.76 -5.89
C SER A 145 -7.84 -5.63 -7.24
N TYR A 146 -8.70 -6.60 -7.57
CA TYR A 146 -9.50 -6.54 -8.79
C TYR A 146 -10.55 -5.44 -8.72
N PHE A 147 -11.16 -5.25 -7.54
CA PHE A 147 -12.13 -4.18 -7.31
C PHE A 147 -11.50 -2.81 -7.50
N GLU A 148 -10.30 -2.56 -6.97
CA GLU A 148 -9.58 -1.31 -7.20
C GLU A 148 -9.32 -1.07 -8.69
N ILE A 149 -8.83 -2.08 -9.43
CA ILE A 149 -8.62 -1.98 -10.88
C ILE A 149 -9.95 -1.80 -11.65
N ALA A 150 -11.05 -2.39 -11.16
CA ALA A 150 -12.36 -2.23 -11.78
C ALA A 150 -12.92 -0.82 -11.57
N VAL A 151 -12.84 -0.29 -10.34
CA VAL A 151 -13.19 1.10 -10.02
C VAL A 151 -12.34 2.05 -10.84
N LEU A 152 -11.07 1.72 -10.96
CA LEU A 152 -10.10 2.44 -11.77
C LEU A 152 -10.56 2.57 -13.24
N ILE A 153 -10.87 1.44 -13.87
CA ILE A 153 -11.37 1.43 -15.25
C ILE A 153 -12.72 2.15 -15.35
N ALA A 154 -13.61 1.96 -14.37
CA ALA A 154 -14.95 2.55 -14.37
C ALA A 154 -14.93 4.08 -14.26
N VAL A 155 -13.95 4.68 -13.57
CA VAL A 155 -13.81 6.14 -13.47
C VAL A 155 -13.12 6.72 -14.72
N PHE A 156 -12.10 6.05 -15.24
CA PHE A 156 -11.28 6.60 -16.32
C PHE A 156 -11.89 6.40 -17.70
N LEU A 157 -12.50 5.24 -17.95
CA LEU A 157 -13.03 4.91 -19.27
C LEU A 157 -14.10 5.92 -19.73
N PRO A 158 -15.07 6.36 -18.89
CA PRO A 158 -16.02 7.40 -19.30
C PRO A 158 -15.34 8.74 -19.61
N CYS A 159 -14.32 9.14 -18.85
CA CYS A 159 -13.58 10.38 -19.10
C CYS A 159 -12.89 10.31 -20.46
N LEU A 160 -12.21 9.19 -20.75
CA LEU A 160 -11.55 8.95 -22.05
C LEU A 160 -12.55 8.93 -23.22
N ILE A 161 -13.69 8.26 -23.06
CA ILE A 161 -14.72 8.20 -24.09
C ILE A 161 -15.29 9.60 -24.33
N TYR A 162 -15.63 10.32 -23.26
CA TYR A 162 -16.14 11.69 -23.35
C TYR A 162 -15.17 12.60 -24.09
N ASP A 163 -13.89 12.49 -23.77
CA ASP A 163 -12.85 13.29 -24.40
C ASP A 163 -12.66 12.93 -25.88
N VAL A 164 -12.64 11.65 -26.23
CA VAL A 164 -12.56 11.23 -27.65
C VAL A 164 -13.78 11.73 -28.43
N CYS A 165 -14.99 11.57 -27.90
CA CYS A 165 -16.22 12.02 -28.54
C CYS A 165 -16.27 13.54 -28.71
N SER A 166 -15.84 14.30 -27.70
CA SER A 166 -15.88 15.77 -27.72
C SER A 166 -14.92 16.38 -28.74
N PHE A 167 -13.92 15.62 -29.20
CA PHE A 167 -12.82 16.14 -30.01
C PHE A 167 -12.63 15.45 -31.37
N MET A 168 -13.58 14.61 -31.81
CA MET A 168 -13.51 13.93 -33.11
C MET A 168 -13.45 14.86 -34.34
N GLY A 169 -13.76 16.16 -34.20
CA GLY A 169 -13.73 17.14 -35.30
C GLY A 169 -12.40 17.85 -35.53
N ASP A 170 -11.41 17.70 -34.63
CA ASP A 170 -10.18 18.49 -34.71
C ASP A 170 -9.07 17.77 -35.47
N VAL A 171 -8.27 18.51 -36.26
CA VAL A 171 -7.12 17.99 -37.04
C VAL A 171 -6.02 17.36 -36.15
N ILE A 172 -6.07 17.60 -34.84
CA ILE A 172 -5.02 17.24 -33.87
C ILE A 172 -5.43 16.00 -33.04
N ILE A 173 -5.94 14.94 -33.68
CA ILE A 173 -6.39 13.71 -32.98
C ILE A 173 -5.20 12.97 -32.33
N LEU A 174 -4.06 12.86 -33.03
CA LEU A 174 -2.94 12.04 -32.58
C LEU A 174 -2.30 12.56 -31.28
N CYS A 175 -2.02 13.86 -31.20
CA CYS A 175 -1.47 14.50 -30.00
C CYS A 175 -2.41 14.31 -28.80
N LYS A 176 -3.74 14.43 -29.00
CA LYS A 176 -4.73 14.17 -27.95
C LYS A 176 -4.70 12.73 -27.46
N ILE A 177 -4.65 11.74 -28.37
CA ILE A 177 -4.52 10.33 -27.99
C ILE A 177 -3.25 10.10 -27.17
N GLN A 178 -2.13 10.70 -27.58
CA GLN A 178 -0.87 10.58 -26.84
C GLN A 178 -0.91 11.21 -25.45
N MET A 179 -1.56 12.38 -25.29
CA MET A 179 -1.76 12.99 -23.98
C MET A 179 -2.61 12.10 -23.07
N ARG A 180 -3.67 11.47 -23.60
CA ARG A 180 -4.47 10.50 -22.82
C ARG A 180 -3.69 9.28 -22.42
N LEU A 181 -2.81 8.82 -23.30
CA LEU A 181 -1.92 7.73 -22.96
C LEU A 181 -0.99 8.13 -21.80
N CYS A 182 -0.45 9.36 -21.78
CA CYS A 182 0.31 9.89 -20.63
C CYS A 182 -0.51 9.86 -19.33
N GLU A 183 -1.76 10.32 -19.37
CA GLU A 183 -2.65 10.34 -18.20
C GLU A 183 -2.90 8.93 -17.65
N ILE A 184 -3.23 7.97 -18.53
CA ILE A 184 -3.44 6.56 -18.16
C ILE A 184 -2.19 5.98 -17.51
N LEU A 185 -1.03 6.26 -18.11
CA LEU A 185 0.28 5.81 -17.65
C LEU A 185 0.61 6.32 -16.24
N GLN A 186 0.48 7.63 -16.01
CA GLN A 186 0.71 8.26 -14.70
C GLN A 186 -0.25 7.73 -13.63
N PHE A 187 -1.48 7.46 -14.03
CA PHE A 187 -2.47 6.98 -13.10
C PHE A 187 -2.27 5.51 -12.71
N VAL A 188 -1.89 4.66 -13.67
CA VAL A 188 -1.48 3.28 -13.38
C VAL A 188 -0.31 3.28 -12.41
N LEU A 189 0.67 4.16 -12.59
CA LEU A 189 1.80 4.33 -11.67
C LEU A 189 1.35 4.63 -10.23
N MET A 190 0.44 5.58 -10.05
CA MET A 190 -0.06 5.92 -8.71
C MET A 190 -0.83 4.77 -8.08
N THR A 191 -1.54 4.00 -8.90
CA THR A 191 -2.20 2.77 -8.45
C THR A 191 -1.16 1.73 -8.02
N GLN A 192 -0.05 1.58 -8.75
CA GLN A 192 1.04 0.71 -8.33
C GLN A 192 1.64 1.14 -6.99
N HIS A 193 1.92 2.43 -6.83
CA HIS A 193 2.42 2.99 -5.58
C HIS A 193 1.46 2.70 -4.42
N CYS A 194 0.17 3.03 -4.58
CA CYS A 194 -0.85 2.79 -3.56
C CYS A 194 -0.97 1.30 -3.20
N GLN A 195 -0.84 0.40 -4.19
CA GLN A 195 -0.90 -1.03 -3.95
C GLN A 195 0.30 -1.54 -3.14
N LEU A 196 1.52 -1.05 -3.40
CA LEU A 196 2.69 -1.44 -2.60
C LEU A 196 2.57 -0.94 -1.15
N THR A 197 2.12 0.30 -0.97
CA THR A 197 1.84 0.87 0.35
C THR A 197 0.78 0.05 1.09
N ARG A 198 -0.29 -0.37 0.40
CA ARG A 198 -1.30 -1.27 0.96
C ARG A 198 -0.72 -2.63 1.36
N PHE A 199 0.20 -3.19 0.59
CA PHE A 199 0.85 -4.45 0.97
C PHE A 199 1.57 -4.33 2.30
N ILE A 200 2.31 -3.24 2.53
CA ILE A 200 2.98 -2.96 3.81
C ILE A 200 1.94 -2.80 4.93
N ARG A 201 0.89 -2.00 4.70
CA ARG A 201 -0.19 -1.77 5.67
C ARG A 201 -0.84 -3.06 6.16
N VAL A 202 -1.19 -3.97 5.24
CA VAL A 202 -1.83 -5.25 5.59
C VAL A 202 -0.93 -6.07 6.52
N ARG A 203 0.39 -6.08 6.28
CA ARG A 203 1.34 -6.80 7.14
C ARG A 203 1.53 -6.10 8.49
N LEU A 204 1.58 -4.77 8.54
CA LEU A 204 1.61 -4.02 9.81
C LEU A 204 0.41 -4.34 10.68
N LYS A 205 -0.79 -4.31 10.09
CA LYS A 205 -2.03 -4.70 10.79
C LYS A 205 -1.99 -6.15 11.26
N MET A 206 -1.44 -7.04 10.44
CA MET A 206 -1.25 -8.44 10.83
C MET A 206 -0.28 -8.59 11.99
N LEU A 207 0.83 -7.85 11.97
CA LEU A 207 1.82 -7.81 13.03
C LEU A 207 1.20 -7.34 14.35
N GLY A 208 0.40 -6.27 14.31
CA GLY A 208 -0.35 -5.79 15.48
C GLY A 208 -1.31 -6.85 16.05
N ARG A 209 -2.00 -7.60 15.19
CA ARG A 209 -2.85 -8.72 15.65
C ARG A 209 -2.06 -9.84 16.29
N VAL A 210 -0.89 -10.21 15.75
CA VAL A 210 -0.03 -11.25 16.34
C VAL A 210 0.48 -10.79 17.71
N VAL A 211 0.92 -9.54 17.83
CA VAL A 211 1.34 -8.93 19.10
C VAL A 211 0.21 -9.02 20.14
N SER A 212 -1.02 -8.68 19.76
CA SER A 212 -2.18 -8.76 20.65
C SER A 212 -2.59 -10.20 21.02
N ALA A 213 -2.50 -11.15 20.07
CA ALA A 213 -2.89 -12.54 20.30
C ALA A 213 -1.93 -13.26 21.25
N VAL A 214 -0.62 -13.12 21.05
CA VAL A 214 0.42 -13.68 21.93
C VAL A 214 0.17 -13.28 23.39
N PHE A 215 -0.39 -12.10 23.62
CA PHE A 215 -0.70 -11.63 24.96
C PHE A 215 -2.02 -12.19 25.52
N ASN A 216 -3.08 -12.23 24.72
CA ASN A 216 -4.40 -12.65 25.20
C ASN A 216 -4.44 -14.12 25.62
N ASP A 217 -3.76 -15.01 24.88
CA ASP A 217 -3.72 -16.44 25.20
C ASP A 217 -3.04 -16.72 26.55
N SER A 218 -2.12 -15.84 26.97
CA SER A 218 -1.40 -15.97 28.24
C SER A 218 -2.27 -15.66 29.47
N CYS A 219 -3.39 -14.95 29.31
CA CYS A 219 -4.26 -14.57 30.44
C CYS A 219 -5.41 -15.55 30.68
N SER A 220 -5.89 -16.27 29.65
CA SER A 220 -7.08 -17.12 29.76
C SER A 220 -6.86 -18.47 30.46
N GLU A 221 -5.61 -18.94 30.60
CA GLU A 221 -5.35 -20.26 31.22
C GLU A 221 -5.38 -20.24 32.76
N GLY A 222 -5.41 -19.06 33.40
CA GLY A 222 -5.41 -18.93 34.86
C GLY A 222 -6.80 -18.89 35.53
N GLU A 223 -7.86 -18.63 34.76
CA GLU A 223 -9.25 -18.57 35.24
C GLU A 223 -10.07 -19.78 34.77
N SER A 224 -9.43 -20.95 34.61
CA SER A 224 -10.18 -22.19 34.72
C SER A 224 -10.76 -22.23 36.13
N GLU A 225 -11.98 -21.70 36.27
CA GLU A 225 -12.89 -21.98 37.36
C GLU A 225 -12.68 -23.46 37.70
N LEU A 226 -12.17 -23.71 38.90
CA LEU A 226 -12.25 -25.03 39.51
C LEU A 226 -13.66 -25.54 39.18
N PRO A 227 -13.85 -26.72 38.57
CA PRO A 227 -15.18 -27.22 38.23
C PRO A 227 -15.98 -27.38 39.52
N GLY A 228 -16.58 -26.29 39.96
CA GLY A 228 -17.58 -26.21 40.99
C GLY A 228 -18.80 -26.88 40.39
N SER A 229 -19.18 -28.01 40.99
CA SER A 229 -20.29 -28.85 40.55
C SER A 229 -19.94 -29.97 39.54
N THR A 230 -19.00 -30.83 39.92
CA THR A 230 -19.24 -32.29 39.78
C THR A 230 -19.43 -32.93 41.15
N ARG A 231 -20.02 -32.19 42.09
CA ARG A 231 -20.37 -32.70 43.43
C ARG A 231 -21.85 -33.12 43.54
N GLU A 232 -22.66 -32.92 42.50
CA GLU A 232 -24.07 -33.34 42.50
C GLU A 232 -24.38 -34.60 41.68
N ALA A 233 -23.53 -35.01 40.73
CA ALA A 233 -23.78 -36.22 39.94
C ALA A 233 -23.18 -37.53 40.53
N PHE A 234 -22.30 -37.44 41.54
CA PHE A 234 -21.72 -38.63 42.19
C PHE A 234 -22.47 -39.06 43.47
N ASN A 235 -23.49 -38.30 43.90
CA ASN A 235 -24.30 -38.62 45.08
C ASN A 235 -25.63 -39.35 44.77
N SER A 236 -25.97 -39.63 43.50
CA SER A 236 -27.25 -40.29 43.17
C SER A 236 -27.18 -41.79 42.87
N LYS A 237 -25.99 -42.42 42.92
CA LYS A 237 -25.85 -43.87 42.61
C LYS A 237 -25.00 -44.70 43.58
N LEU A 238 -24.79 -44.23 44.80
CA LEU A 238 -24.13 -45.02 45.85
C LEU A 238 -25.03 -45.24 47.07
N SER A 239 -26.27 -45.68 46.82
CA SER A 239 -27.04 -46.42 47.80
C SER A 239 -26.97 -47.89 47.39
N THR A 240 -26.41 -48.71 48.29
CA THR A 240 -26.28 -50.18 48.33
C THR A 240 -24.84 -50.68 48.16
N GLY A 241 -24.32 -51.29 49.22
CA GLY A 241 -23.11 -52.10 49.18
C GLY A 241 -22.02 -51.66 50.16
N VAL A 242 -22.27 -51.86 51.45
CA VAL A 242 -21.24 -51.86 52.51
C VAL A 242 -20.20 -52.93 52.18
N THR A 243 -18.97 -52.52 51.90
CA THR A 243 -17.78 -53.35 52.19
C THR A 243 -16.65 -52.46 52.70
N ARG A 244 -16.11 -52.87 53.86
CA ARG A 244 -14.95 -52.28 54.54
C ARG A 244 -13.74 -52.26 53.60
N ILE A 245 -13.20 -51.07 53.32
CA ILE A 245 -11.87 -50.92 52.73
C ILE A 245 -11.03 -49.99 53.61
N SER A 246 -9.79 -50.44 53.80
CA SER A 246 -8.72 -50.07 54.71
C SER A 246 -8.37 -48.56 54.82
N PRO A 247 -8.00 -48.07 56.02
CA PRO A 247 -7.54 -46.71 56.25
C PRO A 247 -6.01 -46.58 55.99
N GLU A 248 -5.57 -46.70 54.73
CA GLU A 248 -4.15 -46.42 54.37
C GLU A 248 -3.96 -45.42 53.23
N LEU A 249 -5.05 -44.90 52.62
CA LEU A 249 -4.96 -44.06 51.42
C LEU A 249 -5.12 -42.54 51.64
N VAL A 250 -4.90 -42.04 52.86
CA VAL A 250 -5.00 -40.60 53.17
C VAL A 250 -3.65 -39.86 53.06
N SER A 251 -2.53 -40.59 53.02
CA SER A 251 -1.18 -39.98 52.95
C SER A 251 -0.78 -39.50 51.54
N ASN A 252 -1.37 -40.03 50.46
CA ASN A 252 -0.92 -39.74 49.09
C ASN A 252 -1.55 -38.48 48.42
N LYS A 253 -2.55 -37.83 49.03
CA LYS A 253 -3.15 -36.61 48.45
C LYS A 253 -2.24 -35.38 48.52
N LYS A 254 -1.42 -35.25 49.58
CA LYS A 254 -0.45 -34.15 49.69
C LYS A 254 0.69 -34.28 48.68
N LEU A 255 1.13 -35.51 48.38
CA LEU A 255 2.18 -35.76 47.40
C LEU A 255 1.71 -35.48 45.96
N LEU A 256 0.45 -35.76 45.63
CA LEU A 256 -0.11 -35.48 44.32
C LEU A 256 -0.30 -33.96 44.09
N ALA A 257 -0.74 -33.22 45.10
CA ALA A 257 -0.86 -31.76 45.03
C ALA A 257 0.50 -31.07 44.82
N TYR A 258 1.55 -31.56 45.49
CA TYR A 258 2.91 -31.05 45.31
C TYR A 258 3.47 -31.34 43.90
N LYS A 259 3.18 -32.53 43.35
CA LYS A 259 3.58 -32.89 41.98
C LYS A 259 2.84 -32.07 40.93
N ILE A 260 1.55 -31.77 41.13
CA ILE A 260 0.77 -30.91 40.23
C ILE A 260 1.26 -29.45 40.27
N PHE A 261 1.63 -28.95 41.46
CA PHE A 261 2.20 -27.60 41.61
C PHE A 261 3.56 -27.47 40.89
N HIS A 262 4.45 -28.45 41.05
CA HIS A 262 5.76 -28.45 40.37
C HIS A 262 5.68 -28.69 38.85
N LEU A 263 4.70 -29.47 38.37
CA LEU A 263 4.45 -29.61 36.92
C LEU A 263 3.85 -28.34 36.30
N SER A 264 3.05 -27.58 37.05
CA SER A 264 2.56 -26.26 36.63
C SER A 264 3.70 -25.24 36.55
N GLU A 265 4.61 -25.26 37.52
CA GLU A 265 5.77 -24.36 37.54
C GLU A 265 6.80 -24.67 36.43
N ALA A 266 6.98 -25.95 36.07
CA ALA A 266 7.83 -26.33 34.93
C ALA A 266 7.22 -25.95 33.57
N ASN A 267 5.90 -26.12 33.38
CA ASN A 267 5.23 -25.77 32.12
C ASN A 267 5.14 -24.25 31.91
N THR A 268 5.02 -23.47 32.99
CA THR A 268 4.99 -22.00 32.89
C THR A 268 6.35 -21.44 32.46
N VAL A 269 7.47 -21.98 32.96
CA VAL A 269 8.82 -21.53 32.57
C VAL A 269 9.11 -21.73 31.07
N ASP A 270 8.63 -22.83 30.47
CA ASP A 270 8.79 -23.09 29.04
C ASP A 270 7.90 -22.20 28.16
N LEU A 271 6.67 -21.91 28.60
CA LEU A 271 5.77 -20.97 27.93
C LEU A 271 6.38 -19.56 27.85
N PHE A 272 7.02 -19.10 28.92
CA PHE A 272 7.64 -17.77 28.97
C PHE A 272 8.92 -17.64 28.13
N SER A 273 9.75 -18.69 28.02
CA SER A 273 10.95 -18.66 27.16
C SER A 273 10.59 -18.56 25.66
N CYS A 274 9.41 -19.06 25.29
CA CYS A 274 8.86 -18.97 23.94
C CYS A 274 8.54 -17.51 23.56
N ASN A 275 8.06 -16.71 24.51
CA ASN A 275 7.62 -15.33 24.25
C ASN A 275 8.77 -14.40 23.87
N ALA A 276 9.91 -14.48 24.54
CA ALA A 276 11.08 -13.64 24.20
C ALA A 276 11.59 -13.90 22.76
N LYS A 277 11.63 -15.18 22.34
CA LYS A 277 11.99 -15.56 20.96
C LYS A 277 10.99 -15.05 19.93
N ASN A 278 9.69 -15.07 20.27
CA ASN A 278 8.64 -14.53 19.41
C ASN A 278 8.79 -13.01 19.22
N PHE A 279 9.05 -12.25 20.29
CA PHE A 279 9.30 -10.80 20.17
C PHE A 279 10.54 -10.47 19.35
N ALA A 280 11.63 -11.23 19.47
CA ALA A 280 12.80 -11.07 18.62
C ALA A 280 12.48 -11.28 17.13
N ARG A 281 11.62 -12.26 16.81
CA ARG A 281 11.16 -12.48 15.44
C ARG A 281 10.21 -11.37 14.96
N LEU A 282 9.32 -10.86 15.82
CA LEU A 282 8.43 -9.74 15.50
C LEU A 282 9.22 -8.47 15.16
N ARG A 283 10.29 -8.19 15.92
CA ARG A 283 11.25 -7.11 15.63
C ARG A 283 11.93 -7.26 14.28
N ARG A 284 12.32 -8.50 13.92
CA ARG A 284 12.87 -8.79 12.59
C ARG A 284 11.83 -8.52 11.50
N VAL A 285 10.59 -8.94 11.67
CA VAL A 285 9.50 -8.66 10.72
C VAL A 285 9.29 -7.15 10.55
N TYR A 286 9.29 -6.39 11.65
CA TYR A 286 9.19 -4.94 11.58
C TYR A 286 10.36 -4.30 10.83
N SER A 287 11.59 -4.76 11.07
CA SER A 287 12.76 -4.30 10.31
C SER A 287 12.61 -4.54 8.80
N LEU A 288 12.14 -5.72 8.41
CA LEU A 288 11.88 -6.04 7.00
C LEU A 288 10.77 -5.16 6.40
N LEU A 289 9.78 -4.73 7.21
CA LEU A 289 8.75 -3.79 6.77
C LEU A 289 9.33 -2.38 6.58
N CYS A 290 10.23 -1.92 7.45
CA CYS A 290 10.96 -0.67 7.26
C CYS A 290 11.79 -0.71 5.97
N ASP A 291 12.50 -1.82 5.70
CA ASP A 291 13.23 -2.01 4.44
C ASP A 291 12.28 -1.94 3.23
N ALA A 292 11.11 -2.59 3.33
CA ALA A 292 10.09 -2.56 2.28
C ALA A 292 9.58 -1.15 1.99
N VAL A 293 9.38 -0.31 3.02
CA VAL A 293 9.05 1.12 2.86
C VAL A 293 10.19 1.86 2.16
N GLY A 294 11.44 1.57 2.55
CA GLY A 294 12.63 2.10 1.88
C GLY A 294 12.65 1.79 0.38
N PHE A 295 12.29 0.55 -0.01
CA PHE A 295 12.14 0.19 -1.42
C PHE A 295 11.03 0.98 -2.11
N VAL A 296 9.84 1.13 -1.50
CA VAL A 296 8.74 1.92 -2.08
C VAL A 296 9.17 3.37 -2.32
N ASN A 297 9.81 4.02 -1.34
CA ASN A 297 10.33 5.38 -1.47
C ASN A 297 11.42 5.46 -2.57
N SER A 298 12.28 4.45 -2.66
CA SER A 298 13.35 4.39 -3.66
C SER A 298 12.86 4.12 -5.08
N ILE A 299 11.71 3.43 -5.23
CA ILE A 299 11.08 3.13 -6.53
C ILE A 299 10.27 4.34 -7.02
N TYR A 300 9.43 4.90 -6.15
CA TYR A 300 8.40 5.87 -6.55
C TYR A 300 8.61 7.28 -6.01
N GLY A 301 9.47 7.51 -5.02
CA GLY A 301 9.58 8.82 -4.36
C GLY A 301 9.88 9.96 -5.33
N PHE A 302 10.78 9.74 -6.29
CA PHE A 302 11.08 10.73 -7.34
C PHE A 302 9.91 10.96 -8.29
N LEU A 303 9.25 9.89 -8.76
CA LEU A 303 8.12 9.98 -9.69
C LEU A 303 6.89 10.64 -9.03
N VAL A 304 6.61 10.29 -7.76
CA VAL A 304 5.54 10.88 -6.96
C VAL A 304 5.76 12.37 -6.77
N MET A 305 7.00 12.81 -6.52
CA MET A 305 7.35 14.23 -6.44
C MET A 305 6.97 14.99 -7.72
N PHE A 306 7.40 14.48 -8.88
CA PHE A 306 7.09 15.10 -10.17
C PHE A 306 5.60 15.12 -10.46
N LEU A 307 4.88 14.04 -10.13
CA LEU A 307 3.43 14.02 -10.31
C LEU A 307 2.73 15.03 -9.40
N ILE A 308 3.15 15.16 -8.13
CA ILE A 308 2.58 16.16 -7.22
C ILE A 308 2.81 17.58 -7.77
N MET A 309 4.02 17.88 -8.27
CA MET A 309 4.30 19.17 -8.91
C MET A 309 3.42 19.40 -10.13
N GLN A 310 3.23 18.38 -10.97
CA GLN A 310 2.36 18.44 -12.13
C GLN A 310 0.90 18.69 -11.74
N ILE A 311 0.36 17.96 -10.77
CA ILE A 311 -1.01 18.14 -10.26
C ILE A 311 -1.19 19.55 -9.68
N PHE A 312 -0.19 20.08 -8.99
CA PHE A 312 -0.23 21.45 -8.46
C PHE A 312 -0.32 22.50 -9.57
N ILE A 313 0.51 22.39 -10.61
CA ILE A 313 0.48 23.29 -11.78
C ILE A 313 -0.86 23.16 -12.52
N GLU A 314 -1.34 21.93 -12.71
CA GLU A 314 -2.61 21.63 -13.35
C GLU A 314 -3.81 22.20 -12.59
N LEU A 315 -3.80 22.16 -11.26
CA LEU A 315 -4.86 22.74 -10.45
C LEU A 315 -4.93 24.26 -10.62
N ILE A 316 -3.78 24.94 -10.58
CA ILE A 316 -3.71 26.39 -10.74
C ILE A 316 -4.13 26.80 -12.16
N THR A 317 -3.53 26.17 -13.16
CA THR A 317 -3.79 26.48 -14.58
C THR A 317 -5.21 26.10 -14.99
N GLY A 318 -5.74 24.98 -14.52
CA GLY A 318 -7.10 24.53 -14.80
C GLY A 318 -8.16 25.46 -14.23
N VAL A 319 -8.04 25.88 -12.97
CA VAL A 319 -9.01 26.82 -12.36
C VAL A 319 -8.94 28.19 -13.05
N ASN A 320 -7.74 28.70 -13.33
CA ASN A 320 -7.59 29.96 -14.06
C ASN A 320 -8.19 29.88 -15.48
N GLY A 321 -8.02 28.74 -16.16
CA GLY A 321 -8.63 28.47 -17.46
C GLY A 321 -10.16 28.49 -17.40
N ILE A 322 -10.76 27.85 -16.39
CA ILE A 322 -12.22 27.89 -16.18
C ILE A 322 -12.69 29.33 -15.94
N MET A 323 -12.01 30.10 -15.08
CA MET A 323 -12.37 31.50 -14.81
C MET A 323 -12.30 32.36 -16.08
N HIS A 324 -11.30 32.12 -16.93
CA HIS A 324 -11.17 32.80 -18.22
C HIS A 324 -12.34 32.47 -19.15
N LEU A 325 -12.67 31.19 -19.31
CA LEU A 325 -13.76 30.73 -20.17
C LEU A 325 -15.12 31.26 -19.70
N ILE A 326 -15.36 31.33 -18.38
CA ILE A 326 -16.61 31.89 -17.83
C ILE A 326 -16.72 33.38 -18.16
N LYS A 327 -15.63 34.15 -18.03
CA LYS A 327 -15.63 35.60 -18.31
C LYS A 327 -15.82 35.91 -19.80
N GLU A 328 -15.28 35.06 -20.68
CA GLU A 328 -15.34 35.25 -22.14
C GLU A 328 -16.51 34.55 -22.83
N ASN A 329 -17.38 33.86 -22.08
CA ASN A 329 -18.51 33.08 -22.62
C ASN A 329 -19.53 33.90 -23.43
N ASN A 330 -19.39 35.24 -23.44
CA ASN A 330 -20.17 36.14 -24.30
C ASN A 330 -19.57 36.30 -25.72
N SER A 331 -18.41 35.70 -26.01
CA SER A 331 -17.79 35.77 -27.32
C SER A 331 -18.32 34.65 -28.24
N PRO A 332 -18.80 34.97 -29.46
CA PRO A 332 -19.37 33.99 -30.39
C PRO A 332 -18.33 32.99 -30.96
N HIS A 333 -17.05 33.13 -30.60
CA HIS A 333 -15.97 32.28 -31.12
C HIS A 333 -15.87 30.91 -30.45
N PHE A 334 -16.47 30.70 -29.28
CA PHE A 334 -16.42 29.41 -28.57
C PHE A 334 -17.75 28.67 -28.65
N ALA A 335 -18.05 28.07 -29.81
CA ALA A 335 -19.24 27.24 -30.00
C ALA A 335 -19.38 26.09 -28.97
N ASN A 336 -18.28 25.72 -28.28
CA ASN A 336 -18.21 24.59 -27.35
C ASN A 336 -17.59 24.93 -25.97
N ALA A 337 -17.72 26.17 -25.47
CA ALA A 337 -17.15 26.57 -24.17
C ALA A 337 -17.56 25.65 -23.01
N THR A 338 -18.82 25.23 -22.97
CA THR A 338 -19.35 24.33 -21.93
C THR A 338 -18.62 22.99 -21.88
N LEU A 339 -18.33 22.38 -23.04
CA LEU A 339 -17.63 21.10 -23.11
C LEU A 339 -16.19 21.22 -22.57
N LEU A 340 -15.52 22.33 -22.89
CA LEU A 340 -14.17 22.60 -22.39
C LEU A 340 -14.15 22.80 -20.88
N ILE A 341 -15.14 23.52 -20.32
CA ILE A 341 -15.29 23.69 -18.87
C ILE A 341 -15.51 22.33 -18.19
N VAL A 342 -16.40 21.49 -18.71
CA VAL A 342 -16.66 20.14 -18.17
C VAL A 342 -15.39 19.28 -18.21
N HIS A 343 -14.64 19.33 -19.32
CA HIS A 343 -13.36 18.64 -19.45
C HIS A 343 -12.34 19.11 -18.39
N LEU A 344 -12.16 20.42 -18.21
CA LEU A 344 -11.24 20.98 -17.21
C LEU A 344 -11.65 20.60 -15.78
N ILE A 345 -12.94 20.66 -15.45
CA ILE A 345 -13.45 20.26 -14.14
C ILE A 345 -13.19 18.76 -13.90
N SER A 346 -13.53 17.91 -14.87
CA SER A 346 -13.30 16.47 -14.78
C SER A 346 -11.83 16.15 -14.52
N ARG A 347 -10.93 16.82 -15.24
CA ARG A 347 -9.49 16.68 -15.11
C ARG A 347 -8.97 17.13 -13.74
N ILE A 348 -9.42 18.29 -13.24
CA ILE A 348 -9.09 18.75 -11.87
C ILE A 348 -9.56 17.73 -10.82
N VAL A 349 -10.81 17.26 -10.92
CA VAL A 349 -11.37 16.29 -9.97
C VAL A 349 -10.55 14.99 -9.97
N LEU A 350 -10.16 14.53 -11.16
CA LEU A 350 -9.34 13.33 -11.31
C LEU A 350 -7.97 13.49 -10.65
N SER A 351 -7.26 14.57 -10.96
CA SER A 351 -5.93 14.86 -10.41
C SER A 351 -5.96 15.04 -8.90
N LEU A 352 -6.99 15.70 -8.36
CA LEU A 352 -7.20 15.77 -6.91
C LEU A 352 -7.49 14.40 -6.29
N GLY A 353 -8.31 13.57 -6.94
CA GLY A 353 -8.58 12.21 -6.48
C GLY A 353 -7.32 11.36 -6.39
N ILE A 354 -6.43 11.48 -7.39
CA ILE A 354 -5.13 10.79 -7.42
C ILE A 354 -4.24 11.27 -6.26
N LEU A 355 -4.13 12.59 -6.08
CA LEU A 355 -3.33 13.20 -5.01
C LEU A 355 -3.80 12.74 -3.64
N VAL A 356 -5.11 12.86 -3.37
CA VAL A 356 -5.73 12.49 -2.10
C VAL A 356 -5.55 11.00 -1.82
N THR A 357 -5.82 10.13 -2.80
CA THR A 357 -5.69 8.68 -2.62
C THR A 357 -4.25 8.27 -2.30
N THR A 358 -3.28 8.87 -3.00
CA THR A 358 -1.85 8.61 -2.81
C THR A 358 -1.40 9.00 -1.40
N ILE A 359 -1.72 10.22 -0.97
CA ILE A 359 -1.33 10.72 0.35
C ILE A 359 -2.06 9.98 1.47
N LEU A 360 -3.38 9.72 1.32
CA LEU A 360 -4.14 8.98 2.33
C LEU A 360 -3.65 7.53 2.48
N SER A 361 -3.29 6.85 1.39
CA SER A 361 -2.74 5.49 1.46
C SER A 361 -1.45 5.45 2.29
N CYS A 362 -0.56 6.42 2.05
CA CYS A 362 0.67 6.60 2.84
C CYS A 362 0.36 6.89 4.30
N HIS A 363 -0.45 7.93 4.56
CA HIS A 363 -0.78 8.37 5.91
C HIS A 363 -1.42 7.27 6.76
N VAL A 364 -2.39 6.54 6.21
CA VAL A 364 -3.04 5.46 6.95
C VAL A 364 -2.06 4.32 7.26
N THR A 365 -1.09 4.05 6.39
CA THR A 365 -0.05 3.06 6.65
C THR A 365 0.87 3.49 7.80
N VAL A 366 1.22 4.78 7.86
CA VAL A 366 1.96 5.36 8.99
C VAL A 366 1.16 5.25 10.30
N LEU A 367 -0.15 5.53 10.27
CA LEU A 367 -1.02 5.39 11.45
C LEU A 367 -1.03 3.95 11.98
N GLU A 368 -1.11 2.95 11.09
CA GLU A 368 -1.11 1.54 11.51
C GLU A 368 0.25 1.12 12.12
N SER A 369 1.36 1.73 11.70
CA SER A 369 2.66 1.55 12.39
C SER A 369 2.67 2.19 13.78
N LYS A 370 2.05 3.36 13.95
CA LYS A 370 1.94 4.00 15.28
C LYS A 370 1.05 3.21 16.22
N GLU A 371 -0.04 2.65 15.71
CA GLU A 371 -0.95 1.78 16.46
C GLU A 371 -0.23 0.53 16.99
N LEU A 372 0.69 -0.04 16.20
CA LEU A 372 1.58 -1.11 16.65
C LEU A 372 2.41 -0.73 17.89
N GLY A 373 2.98 0.47 17.91
CA GLY A 373 3.72 0.99 19.07
C GLY A 373 2.83 1.07 20.32
N ILE A 374 1.58 1.52 20.16
CA ILE A 374 0.59 1.57 21.24
C ILE A 374 0.28 0.16 21.76
N TYR A 375 0.14 -0.85 20.89
CA TYR A 375 -0.08 -2.24 21.32
C TYR A 375 1.09 -2.77 22.16
N VAL A 376 2.33 -2.53 21.72
CA VAL A 376 3.54 -2.93 22.46
C VAL A 376 3.60 -2.24 23.82
N GLN A 377 3.31 -0.94 23.89
CA GLN A 377 3.28 -0.18 25.14
C GLN A 377 2.20 -0.67 26.10
N LYS A 378 0.99 -0.95 25.59
CA LYS A 378 -0.10 -1.53 26.40
C LYS A 378 0.32 -2.87 27.00
N ILE A 379 1.04 -3.70 26.26
CA ILE A 379 1.56 -4.97 26.77
C ILE A 379 2.60 -4.74 27.87
N LEU A 380 3.52 -3.78 27.69
CA LEU A 380 4.54 -3.44 28.70
C LEU A 380 3.93 -3.00 30.05
N LEU A 381 2.71 -2.47 30.05
CA LEU A 381 2.01 -2.01 31.25
C LEU A 381 1.21 -3.12 31.97
N LYS A 382 1.05 -4.31 31.37
CA LYS A 382 0.23 -5.39 31.93
C LYS A 382 1.08 -6.39 32.72
N TYR A 383 0.68 -6.64 33.98
CA TYR A 383 1.12 -7.74 34.87
C TYR A 383 2.65 -7.88 35.08
N PRO A 384 3.13 -8.68 36.06
CA PRO A 384 4.55 -8.95 36.18
C PRO A 384 5.04 -9.83 35.02
N LEU A 385 5.51 -9.18 33.95
CA LEU A 385 6.22 -9.83 32.86
C LEU A 385 7.64 -10.24 33.30
N ARG A 386 8.14 -11.37 32.78
CA ARG A 386 9.53 -11.78 32.98
C ARG A 386 10.49 -10.73 32.41
N SER A 387 11.62 -10.53 33.09
CA SER A 387 12.60 -9.48 32.77
C SER A 387 13.12 -9.54 31.33
N ASP A 388 13.31 -10.74 30.78
CA ASP A 388 13.73 -10.97 29.38
C ASP A 388 12.69 -10.50 28.36
N THR A 389 11.42 -10.77 28.62
CA THR A 389 10.28 -10.40 27.79
C THR A 389 10.06 -8.89 27.84
N VAL A 390 10.16 -8.28 29.03
CA VAL A 390 10.15 -6.82 29.20
C VAL A 390 11.29 -6.19 28.41
N GLN A 391 12.49 -6.75 28.47
CA GLN A 391 13.63 -6.24 27.71
C GLN A 391 13.39 -6.32 26.20
N GLN A 392 12.89 -7.44 25.67
CA GLN A 392 12.59 -7.56 24.24
C GLN A 392 11.47 -6.63 23.78
N LEU A 393 10.42 -6.45 24.58
CA LEU A 393 9.34 -5.50 24.31
C LEU A 393 9.83 -4.06 24.33
N LYS A 394 10.69 -3.67 25.29
CA LYS A 394 11.32 -2.34 25.33
C LYS A 394 12.17 -2.09 24.09
N LEU A 395 12.99 -3.07 23.69
CA LEU A 395 13.78 -2.98 22.46
C LEU A 395 12.89 -2.90 21.21
N PHE A 396 11.76 -3.61 21.19
CA PHE A 396 10.81 -3.54 20.09
C PHE A 396 10.14 -2.17 20.01
N TYR A 397 9.64 -1.66 21.14
CA TYR A 397 9.07 -0.32 21.23
C TYR A 397 10.07 0.76 20.79
N GLN A 398 11.32 0.67 21.29
CA GLN A 398 12.39 1.57 20.88
C GLN A 398 12.67 1.49 19.37
N GLN A 399 12.65 0.29 18.78
CA GLN A 399 12.80 0.12 17.34
C GLN A 399 11.65 0.76 16.55
N ILE A 400 10.41 0.62 17.02
CA ILE A 400 9.24 1.26 16.38
C ILE A 400 9.36 2.77 16.46
N SER A 401 9.76 3.31 17.62
CA SER A 401 9.88 4.75 17.83
C SER A 401 11.08 5.38 17.14
N ASN A 402 12.17 4.63 16.93
CA ASN A 402 13.40 5.15 16.33
C ASN A 402 13.41 4.96 14.80
N ASN A 403 12.72 3.95 14.29
CA ASN A 403 12.66 3.62 12.87
C ASN A 403 11.24 3.84 12.33
N ASP A 404 10.74 5.05 12.51
CA ASP A 404 9.40 5.44 12.07
C ASP A 404 9.22 5.14 10.57
N ILE A 405 8.17 4.38 10.25
CA ILE A 405 7.74 4.19 8.86
C ILE A 405 7.27 5.53 8.32
N GLN A 406 7.97 6.04 7.30
CA GLN A 406 7.66 7.28 6.64
C GLN A 406 7.73 7.10 5.12
N PHE A 407 6.70 7.58 4.42
CA PHE A 407 6.69 7.65 2.96
C PHE A 407 7.12 9.04 2.53
N THR A 408 8.12 9.12 1.66
CA THR A 408 8.70 10.40 1.25
C THR A 408 8.70 10.58 -0.25
N ALA A 409 8.42 11.79 -0.69
CA ALA A 409 8.64 12.23 -2.06
C ALA A 409 10.11 12.65 -2.19
N PHE A 410 10.94 11.74 -2.70
CA PHE A 410 12.37 11.95 -2.94
C PHE A 410 13.13 12.48 -1.72
N TRP A 411 12.77 12.04 -0.51
CA TRP A 411 13.36 12.50 0.76
C TRP A 411 13.11 13.97 1.11
N LEU A 412 12.41 14.74 0.28
CA LEU A 412 12.14 16.16 0.51
C LEU A 412 10.92 16.38 1.40
N PHE A 413 9.84 15.65 1.14
CA PHE A 413 8.56 15.85 1.81
C PHE A 413 7.99 14.53 2.32
N ASN A 414 7.45 14.55 3.53
CA ASN A 414 6.66 13.44 4.05
C ASN A 414 5.26 13.46 3.41
N LEU A 415 4.81 12.31 2.92
CA LEU A 415 3.49 12.15 2.30
C LEU A 415 2.42 11.95 3.39
N ASP A 416 2.06 13.04 4.07
CA ASP A 416 1.04 13.07 5.12
C ASP A 416 -0.09 14.09 4.82
N ILE A 417 -1.11 14.09 5.68
CA ILE A 417 -2.27 14.99 5.52
C ILE A 417 -1.85 16.47 5.66
N SER A 418 -0.84 16.79 6.47
CA SER A 418 -0.34 18.17 6.60
C SER A 418 0.23 18.68 5.28
N PHE A 419 0.95 17.83 4.56
CA PHE A 419 1.45 18.14 3.22
C PHE A 419 0.32 18.33 2.20
N LEU A 420 -0.72 17.49 2.23
CA LEU A 420 -1.92 17.67 1.40
C LEU A 420 -2.60 19.02 1.66
N CYS A 421 -2.81 19.38 2.93
CA CYS A 421 -3.38 20.68 3.31
C CYS A 421 -2.51 21.84 2.81
N THR A 422 -1.18 21.69 2.86
CA THR A 422 -0.24 22.70 2.36
C THR A 422 -0.37 22.89 0.86
N ILE A 423 -0.52 21.81 0.08
CA ILE A 423 -0.76 21.89 -1.38
C ILE A 423 -2.07 22.63 -1.66
N PHE A 424 -3.16 22.27 -0.98
CA PHE A 424 -4.46 22.93 -1.17
C PHE A 424 -4.41 24.41 -0.81
N ALA A 425 -3.88 24.75 0.37
CA ALA A 425 -3.74 26.13 0.81
C ALA A 425 -2.92 26.95 -0.20
N SER A 426 -1.77 26.42 -0.62
CA SER A 426 -0.91 27.08 -1.60
C SER A 426 -1.62 27.29 -2.94
N SER A 427 -2.32 26.26 -3.43
CA SER A 427 -3.05 26.33 -4.70
C SER A 427 -4.16 27.38 -4.66
N ILE A 428 -4.94 27.42 -3.57
CA ILE A 428 -5.99 28.41 -3.35
C ILE A 428 -5.39 29.81 -3.30
N THR A 429 -4.28 30.02 -2.57
CA THR A 429 -3.59 31.32 -2.51
C THR A 429 -3.14 31.78 -3.90
N TYR A 430 -2.52 30.90 -4.70
CA TYR A 430 -2.12 31.24 -6.07
C TYR A 430 -3.30 31.54 -6.98
N ILE A 431 -4.39 30.76 -6.90
CA ILE A 431 -5.62 31.01 -7.66
C ILE A 431 -6.20 32.38 -7.33
N ILE A 432 -6.28 32.74 -6.04
CA ILE A 432 -6.79 34.06 -5.60
C ILE A 432 -5.89 35.18 -6.13
N LEU A 433 -4.56 35.03 -6.05
CA LEU A 433 -3.63 36.02 -6.56
C LEU A 433 -3.77 36.20 -8.08
N LEU A 434 -3.88 35.11 -8.83
CA LEU A 434 -4.13 35.17 -10.28
C LEU A 434 -5.46 35.82 -10.63
N ALA A 435 -6.49 35.58 -9.81
CA ALA A 435 -7.79 36.22 -9.97
C ALA A 435 -7.75 37.73 -9.70
N GLN A 436 -6.89 38.19 -8.78
CA GLN A 436 -6.77 39.61 -8.40
C GLN A 436 -5.91 40.44 -9.35
N ILE A 437 -4.88 39.84 -9.95
CA ILE A 437 -3.97 40.53 -10.90
C ILE A 437 -4.66 40.85 -12.23
N LYS A 438 -5.83 40.26 -12.48
CA LYS A 438 -6.57 40.29 -13.74
C LYS A 438 -7.85 41.12 -13.61
#